data_AF-A0AAE3GXS9-F1
#
_entry.id   AF-A0AAE3GXS9-F1
#
_cell.length_a   1.000
_cell.length_b   1.000
_cell.length_c   1.000
_cell.angle_alpha   90.00
_cell.angle_beta   90.00
_cell.angle_gamma   90.00
#
_symmetry.space_group_name_H-M   'P 1'
#
loop_
_entity.id
_entity.type
_entity.pdbx_description
1 polymer ?
#
loop_
_entity_poly.entity_id
_entity_poly.type
_entity_poly.pdbx_seq_one_letter_code
_entity_poly.pdbx_strand_id
1 'polypeptide(L)'
;MSLCINPSCPRPDNPANHLNRFCGSCGSDLLVMGRYQVMRLISDRTGFGKIYEAQEEGTTKIIKILKEALNQNAKAVELFEQEASVLGALNHPGIPQVDGYFQYQTRNSLLLHCITMEKIDGSNLEEWMAVRGNRPISQERAILWLKQIAIILELVHSKNYLHRDIKPSNIMLRTPAYQGG
;
A
#
# COMPACT_ATOMS: atom_id res chain seq x y z
N MET A 1 -5.79 -6.26 16.63
CA MET A 1 -6.86 -5.24 16.66
C MET A 1 -7.34 -5.04 15.24
N SER A 2 -8.66 -4.92 15.02
CA SER A 2 -9.21 -4.68 13.68
C SER A 2 -9.63 -3.21 13.52
N LEU A 3 -9.17 -2.56 12.46
CA LEU A 3 -9.54 -1.20 12.09
C LEU A 3 -10.67 -1.25 11.05
N CYS A 4 -11.72 -0.46 11.26
CA CYS A 4 -12.79 -0.32 10.27
C CYS A 4 -12.35 0.58 9.11
N ILE A 5 -12.55 0.13 7.87
CA ILE A 5 -12.24 0.93 6.66
C ILE A 5 -13.41 1.76 6.16
N ASN A 6 -14.57 1.72 6.82
CA ASN A 6 -15.72 2.55 6.43
C ASN A 6 -15.39 4.04 6.68
N PRO A 7 -15.35 4.88 5.63
CA PRO A 7 -15.03 6.30 5.76
C PRO A 7 -15.98 7.10 6.63
N SER A 8 -17.23 6.66 6.72
CA SER A 8 -18.27 7.29 7.53
C SER A 8 -18.31 6.75 8.96
N CYS A 9 -17.36 5.90 9.35
CA CYS A 9 -17.29 5.39 10.71
C CYS A 9 -16.81 6.49 11.68
N PRO A 10 -17.57 6.81 12.74
CA PRO A 10 -17.19 7.86 13.68
C PRO A 10 -16.01 7.48 14.59
N ARG A 11 -15.75 6.18 14.76
CA ARG A 11 -14.63 5.66 15.54
C ARG A 11 -14.08 4.37 14.90
N PRO A 12 -13.25 4.48 13.86
CA PRO A 12 -12.72 3.34 13.11
C PRO A 12 -11.88 2.35 13.96
N ASP A 13 -11.24 2.86 15.00
CA ASP A 13 -10.32 2.19 15.92
C ASP A 13 -11.01 1.73 17.23
N ASN A 14 -12.33 1.57 17.22
CA ASN A 14 -13.09 1.16 18.40
C ASN A 14 -12.44 -0.07 19.07
N PRO A 15 -12.08 0.00 20.36
CA PRO A 15 -11.44 -1.11 21.06
C PRO A 15 -12.22 -2.41 20.96
N ALA A 16 -13.55 -2.40 20.89
CA ALA A 16 -14.36 -3.61 20.77
C ALA A 16 -14.16 -4.36 19.44
N ASN A 17 -13.56 -3.74 18.41
CA ASN A 17 -13.39 -4.36 17.09
C ASN A 17 -12.50 -5.62 17.12
N HIS A 18 -11.62 -5.80 18.12
CA HIS A 18 -10.72 -6.96 18.15
C HIS A 18 -11.41 -8.31 18.42
N LEU A 19 -12.62 -8.31 19.00
CA LEU A 19 -13.39 -9.53 19.32
C LEU A 19 -14.61 -9.72 18.41
N ASN A 20 -14.86 -8.77 17.52
CA ASN A 20 -16.12 -8.72 16.77
C ASN A 20 -15.87 -8.83 15.28
N ARG A 21 -16.81 -9.48 14.58
CA ARG A 21 -16.86 -9.48 13.12
C ARG A 21 -17.28 -8.13 12.55
N PHE A 22 -18.12 -7.40 13.28
CA PHE A 22 -18.64 -6.10 12.86
C PHE A 22 -18.08 -4.98 13.72
N CYS A 23 -17.89 -3.82 13.11
CA CYS A 23 -17.38 -2.63 13.79
C CYS A 23 -18.36 -2.19 14.89
N GLY A 24 -17.88 -2.02 16.12
CA GLY A 24 -18.72 -1.60 17.25
C GLY A 24 -19.32 -0.19 17.11
N SER A 25 -18.84 0.61 16.16
CA SER A 25 -19.26 2.01 15.98
C SER A 25 -20.19 2.25 14.79
N CYS A 26 -20.03 1.53 13.68
CA CYS A 26 -20.89 1.67 12.50
C CYS A 26 -21.50 0.35 12.01
N GLY A 27 -21.11 -0.78 12.61
CA GLY A 27 -21.55 -2.13 12.23
C GLY A 27 -21.11 -2.61 10.84
N SER A 28 -20.14 -1.96 10.20
CA SER A 28 -19.53 -2.49 8.96
C SER A 28 -18.76 -3.77 9.24
N ASP A 29 -18.69 -4.69 8.27
CA ASP A 29 -17.84 -5.88 8.39
C ASP A 29 -16.37 -5.45 8.53
N LEU A 30 -15.68 -6.02 9.52
CA LEU A 30 -14.27 -5.77 9.81
C LEU A 30 -13.35 -6.70 8.99
N LEU A 31 -13.92 -7.72 8.35
CA LEU A 31 -13.21 -8.64 7.46
C LEU A 31 -13.53 -8.27 6.01
N VAL A 32 -12.65 -7.46 5.41
CA VAL A 32 -12.82 -6.94 4.05
C VAL A 32 -12.75 -8.09 3.04
N MET A 33 -13.73 -8.17 2.14
CA MET A 33 -13.90 -9.29 1.19
C MET A 33 -13.98 -10.67 1.87
N GLY A 34 -14.31 -10.74 3.16
CA GLY A 34 -14.24 -12.00 3.91
C GLY A 34 -12.83 -12.59 4.04
N ARG A 35 -11.78 -11.81 3.73
CA ARG A 35 -10.40 -12.26 3.57
C ARG A 35 -9.39 -11.44 4.36
N TYR A 36 -9.51 -10.11 4.34
CA TYR A 36 -8.48 -9.23 4.89
C TYR A 36 -8.91 -8.60 6.21
N GLN A 37 -8.16 -8.89 7.27
CA GLN A 37 -8.32 -8.22 8.56
C GLN A 37 -7.45 -6.96 8.58
N VAL A 38 -8.06 -5.79 8.48
CA VAL A 38 -7.31 -4.53 8.49
C VAL A 38 -6.84 -4.20 9.89
N MET A 39 -5.55 -3.94 10.08
CA MET A 39 -4.93 -3.78 11.38
C MET A 39 -4.77 -2.31 11.76
N ARG A 40 -4.27 -1.49 10.83
CA ARG A 40 -3.99 -0.07 11.05
C ARG A 40 -3.90 0.71 9.75
N LEU A 41 -4.11 2.03 9.85
CA LEU A 41 -3.79 2.99 8.80
C LEU A 41 -2.29 3.29 8.85
N ILE A 42 -1.61 3.13 7.72
CA ILE A 42 -0.19 3.43 7.55
C ILE A 42 -0.01 4.88 7.07
N SER A 43 -0.81 5.31 6.10
CA SER A 43 -0.76 6.67 5.57
C SER A 43 -2.06 7.09 4.92
N ASP A 44 -2.55 8.28 5.22
CA ASP A 44 -3.65 8.96 4.51
C ASP A 44 -3.17 10.20 3.74
N ARG A 45 -1.86 10.49 3.80
CA ARG A 45 -1.25 11.70 3.25
C ARG A 45 -0.93 11.58 1.76
N THR A 46 -0.98 10.37 1.20
CA THR A 46 -0.73 10.19 -0.24
C THR A 46 -1.83 10.90 -1.05
N GLY A 47 -1.49 11.47 -2.21
CA GLY A 47 -2.44 12.25 -3.02
C GLY A 47 -3.64 11.43 -3.51
N PHE A 48 -3.43 10.14 -3.79
CA PHE A 48 -4.45 9.28 -4.43
C PHE A 48 -5.22 8.40 -3.46
N GLY A 49 -4.59 7.89 -2.39
CA GLY A 49 -5.19 6.85 -1.57
C GLY A 49 -4.83 6.89 -0.08
N LYS A 50 -5.52 6.03 0.67
CA LYS A 50 -5.20 5.66 2.04
C LYS A 50 -4.54 4.28 2.00
N ILE A 51 -3.42 4.13 2.70
CA ILE A 51 -2.63 2.91 2.77
C ILE A 51 -2.88 2.27 4.12
N TYR A 52 -3.36 1.04 4.11
CA TYR A 52 -3.65 0.24 5.30
C TYR A 52 -2.75 -0.99 5.33
N GLU A 53 -2.40 -1.41 6.54
CA GLU A 53 -1.81 -2.73 6.79
C GLU A 53 -2.92 -3.70 7.17
N ALA A 54 -2.91 -4.88 6.57
CA ALA A 54 -3.88 -5.94 6.81
C ALA A 54 -3.18 -7.29 7.02
N GLN A 55 -3.89 -8.22 7.65
CA GLN A 55 -3.53 -9.62 7.77
C GLN A 55 -4.43 -10.47 6.86
N GLU A 56 -3.82 -11.45 6.23
CA GLU A 56 -4.46 -12.44 5.39
C GLU A 56 -3.81 -13.80 5.66
N GLU A 57 -4.52 -14.72 6.32
CA GLU A 57 -4.01 -16.08 6.61
C GLU A 57 -2.60 -16.10 7.26
N GLY A 58 -2.31 -15.12 8.13
CA GLY A 58 -1.00 -14.98 8.80
C GLY A 58 0.07 -14.24 7.98
N THR A 59 -0.25 -13.82 6.75
CA THR A 59 0.61 -12.98 5.91
C THR A 59 0.20 -11.52 6.03
N THR A 60 1.19 -10.63 6.22
CA THR A 60 0.94 -9.20 6.25
C THR A 60 0.88 -8.63 4.83
N LYS A 61 -0.17 -7.86 4.54
CA LYS A 61 -0.44 -7.24 3.24
C LYS A 61 -0.65 -5.73 3.39
N ILE A 62 -0.56 -5.02 2.26
CA ILE A 62 -0.99 -3.63 2.15
C ILE A 62 -2.31 -3.59 1.37
N ILE A 63 -3.29 -2.83 1.88
CA ILE A 63 -4.48 -2.44 1.15
C ILE A 63 -4.40 -0.94 0.88
N LYS A 64 -4.26 -0.57 -0.38
CA LYS A 64 -4.41 0.82 -0.83
C LYS A 64 -5.87 1.03 -1.22
N ILE A 65 -6.51 2.04 -0.64
CA ILE A 65 -7.91 2.41 -0.90
C ILE A 65 -7.93 3.80 -1.53
N LEU A 66 -8.62 3.95 -2.67
CA LEU A 66 -8.80 5.26 -3.30
C LEU A 66 -9.58 6.20 -2.37
N LYS A 67 -9.16 7.46 -2.30
CA LYS A 67 -9.85 8.46 -1.48
C LYS A 67 -11.28 8.70 -1.97
N GLU A 68 -12.18 8.91 -1.04
CA GLU A 68 -13.62 9.07 -1.27
C GLU A 68 -13.93 10.24 -2.21
N ALA A 69 -13.17 11.33 -2.08
CA ALA A 69 -13.24 12.50 -2.95
C ALA A 69 -12.90 12.20 -4.43
N LEU A 70 -12.22 11.08 -4.70
CA LEU A 70 -11.82 10.65 -6.04
C LEU A 70 -12.67 9.49 -6.58
N ASN A 71 -13.55 8.88 -5.78
CA ASN A 71 -14.35 7.71 -6.20
C ASN A 71 -15.29 8.00 -7.38
N GLN A 72 -15.76 9.25 -7.53
CA GLN A 72 -16.62 9.65 -8.66
C GLN A 72 -15.82 10.20 -9.84
N ASN A 73 -14.50 10.37 -9.70
CA ASN A 73 -13.64 10.81 -10.78
C ASN A 73 -13.22 9.59 -11.61
N ALA A 74 -13.89 9.40 -12.75
CA ALA A 74 -13.64 8.28 -13.65
C ALA A 74 -12.15 8.15 -14.03
N LYS A 75 -11.45 9.27 -14.22
CA LYS A 75 -10.02 9.23 -14.56
C LYS A 75 -9.15 8.77 -13.38
N ALA A 76 -9.50 9.15 -12.16
CA ALA A 76 -8.79 8.70 -10.96
C ALA A 76 -8.99 7.19 -10.75
N VAL A 77 -10.21 6.68 -10.95
CA VAL A 77 -10.51 5.25 -10.89
C VAL A 77 -9.76 4.48 -11.98
N GLU A 78 -9.77 4.97 -13.22
CA GLU A 78 -9.04 4.37 -14.34
C GLU A 78 -7.53 4.28 -14.06
N LEU A 79 -6.92 5.37 -13.55
CA LEU A 79 -5.50 5.39 -13.18
C LEU A 79 -5.19 4.42 -12.03
N PHE A 80 -6.13 4.25 -11.10
CA PHE A 80 -5.98 3.34 -9.97
C PHE A 80 -6.06 1.86 -10.42
N GLU A 81 -7.01 1.53 -11.30
CA GLU A 81 -7.08 0.20 -11.92
C GLU A 81 -5.85 -0.10 -12.78
N GLN A 82 -5.38 0.92 -13.52
CA GLN A 82 -4.16 0.81 -14.32
C GLN A 82 -2.93 0.54 -13.43
N GLU A 83 -2.82 1.18 -12.27
CA GLU A 83 -1.74 0.91 -11.31
C GLU A 83 -1.69 -0.57 -10.92
N ALA A 84 -2.84 -1.14 -10.54
CA ALA A 84 -2.93 -2.56 -10.19
C ALA A 84 -2.56 -3.48 -11.37
N SER A 85 -3.05 -3.16 -12.57
CA SER A 85 -2.79 -3.94 -13.78
C SER A 85 -1.31 -3.92 -14.17
N VAL A 86 -0.67 -2.73 -14.16
CA VAL A 86 0.74 -2.58 -14.50
C VAL A 86 1.62 -3.33 -13.51
N LEU A 87 1.39 -3.13 -12.21
CA LEU A 87 2.17 -3.81 -11.17
C LEU A 87 1.96 -5.32 -11.21
N GLY A 88 0.73 -5.80 -11.47
CA GLY A 88 0.44 -7.22 -11.60
C GLY A 88 1.10 -7.90 -12.81
N ALA A 89 1.47 -7.13 -13.85
CA ALA A 89 2.16 -7.63 -15.04
C ALA A 89 3.70 -7.63 -14.89
N LEU A 90 4.23 -7.04 -13.83
CA LEU A 90 5.66 -6.91 -13.58
C LEU A 90 6.08 -7.93 -12.52
N ASN A 91 7.08 -8.76 -12.84
CA ASN A 91 7.63 -9.73 -11.90
C ASN A 91 9.12 -9.46 -11.68
N HIS A 92 9.45 -8.85 -10.54
CA HIS A 92 10.82 -8.55 -10.15
C HIS A 92 10.92 -8.35 -8.63
N PRO A 93 11.96 -8.85 -7.94
CA PRO A 93 12.08 -8.74 -6.48
C PRO A 93 12.15 -7.29 -5.95
N GLY A 94 12.50 -6.34 -6.82
CA GLY A 94 12.52 -4.91 -6.54
C GLY A 94 11.19 -4.17 -6.78
N ILE A 95 10.13 -4.87 -7.20
CA ILE A 95 8.78 -4.31 -7.40
C ILE A 95 7.83 -5.07 -6.47
N PRO A 96 6.98 -4.38 -5.67
CA PRO A 96 6.00 -5.06 -4.82
C PRO A 96 5.03 -5.89 -5.65
N GLN A 97 4.80 -7.14 -5.23
CA GLN A 97 3.83 -8.00 -5.90
C GLN A 97 2.40 -7.52 -5.59
N VAL A 98 1.60 -7.28 -6.64
CA VAL A 98 0.17 -6.96 -6.48
C VAL A 98 -0.66 -8.25 -6.54
N ASP A 99 -1.51 -8.44 -5.53
CA ASP A 99 -2.44 -9.56 -5.48
C ASP A 99 -3.69 -9.29 -6.35
N GLY A 100 -4.10 -8.02 -6.45
CA GLY A 100 -5.18 -7.62 -7.35
C GLY A 100 -5.90 -6.33 -6.96
N TYR A 101 -6.86 -5.98 -7.81
CA TYR A 101 -7.82 -4.90 -7.61
C TYR A 101 -9.21 -5.47 -7.31
N PHE A 102 -9.94 -4.82 -6.41
CA PHE A 102 -11.33 -5.17 -6.13
C PHE A 102 -12.13 -3.95 -5.66
N GLN A 103 -13.44 -4.06 -5.78
CA GLN A 103 -14.37 -3.11 -5.23
C GLN A 103 -14.99 -3.66 -3.95
N TYR A 104 -15.18 -2.80 -2.95
CA TYR A 104 -15.80 -3.16 -1.69
C TYR A 104 -16.90 -2.17 -1.35
N GLN A 105 -18.14 -2.68 -1.19
CA GLN A 105 -19.27 -1.86 -0.78
C GLN A 105 -19.36 -1.83 0.75
N THR A 106 -19.28 -0.64 1.34
CA THR A 106 -19.47 -0.47 2.78
C THR A 106 -20.95 -0.64 3.16
N ARG A 107 -21.23 -0.75 4.47
CA ARG A 107 -22.60 -0.86 4.98
C ARG A 107 -23.53 0.28 4.57
N ASN A 108 -22.98 1.50 4.42
CA ASN A 108 -23.72 2.67 3.95
C ASN A 108 -23.71 2.81 2.41
N SER A 109 -23.49 1.71 1.68
CA SER A 109 -23.50 1.64 0.21
C SER A 109 -22.42 2.47 -0.49
N LEU A 110 -21.38 2.92 0.22
CA LEU A 110 -20.24 3.59 -0.40
C LEU A 110 -19.36 2.54 -1.08
N LEU A 111 -19.11 2.74 -2.37
CA LEU A 111 -18.18 1.90 -3.13
C LEU A 111 -16.74 2.36 -2.86
N LEU A 112 -15.88 1.44 -2.43
CA LEU A 112 -14.45 1.65 -2.27
C LEU A 112 -13.69 0.89 -3.35
N HIS A 113 -12.69 1.55 -3.94
CA HIS A 113 -11.75 0.95 -4.88
C HIS A 113 -10.47 0.57 -4.13
N CYS A 114 -10.08 -0.69 -4.19
CA CYS A 114 -9.01 -1.25 -3.37
C CYS A 114 -7.97 -1.99 -4.22
N ILE A 115 -6.69 -1.87 -3.86
CA ILE A 115 -5.58 -2.67 -4.37
C ILE A 115 -4.93 -3.38 -3.20
N THR A 116 -4.77 -4.69 -3.31
CA THR A 116 -3.99 -5.51 -2.36
C THR A 116 -2.63 -5.83 -2.92
N MET A 117 -1.60 -5.68 -2.11
CA MET A 117 -0.21 -5.92 -2.51
C MET A 117 0.66 -6.40 -1.35
N GLU A 118 1.82 -6.94 -1.68
CA GLU A 118 2.90 -7.28 -0.75
C GLU A 118 3.21 -6.09 0.17
N LYS A 119 3.36 -6.37 1.46
CA LYS A 119 3.98 -5.41 2.37
C LYS A 119 5.49 -5.53 2.29
N ILE A 120 6.16 -4.43 1.96
CA ILE A 120 7.63 -4.34 2.01
C ILE A 120 8.05 -3.90 3.40
N ASP A 121 8.80 -4.76 4.10
CA ASP A 121 9.38 -4.40 5.41
C ASP A 121 10.61 -3.51 5.23
N GLY A 122 10.53 -2.30 5.77
CA GLY A 122 11.55 -1.28 5.64
C GLY A 122 10.96 0.13 5.62
N SER A 123 11.83 1.13 5.67
CA SER A 123 11.44 2.54 5.49
C SER A 123 11.66 2.96 4.03
N ASN A 124 10.94 3.97 3.56
CA ASN A 124 11.30 4.61 2.30
C ASN A 124 12.60 5.44 2.44
N LEU A 125 13.20 5.85 1.32
CA LEU A 125 14.44 6.62 1.33
C LEU A 125 14.31 7.99 1.99
N GLU A 126 13.13 8.62 1.91
CA GLU A 126 12.88 9.91 2.56
C GLU A 126 12.96 9.79 4.09
N GLU A 127 12.25 8.82 4.66
CA GLU A 127 12.27 8.49 6.08
C GLU A 127 13.68 8.07 6.53
N TRP A 128 14.34 7.22 5.75
CA TRP A 128 15.68 6.76 6.06
C TRP A 128 16.71 7.90 6.10
N MET A 129 16.61 8.86 5.17
CA MET A 129 17.44 10.05 5.16
C MET A 129 17.14 10.96 6.35
N ALA A 130 15.86 11.15 6.68
CA ALA A 130 15.44 11.97 7.81
C ALA A 130 15.99 11.44 9.14
N VAL A 131 15.94 10.13 9.38
CA VAL A 131 16.51 9.48 10.59
C VAL A 131 18.02 9.71 10.70
N ARG A 132 18.72 9.83 9.56
CA ARG A 132 20.16 10.13 9.51
C ARG A 132 20.48 11.63 9.59
N GLY A 133 19.49 12.48 9.82
CA GLY A 133 19.65 13.94 9.82
C GLY A 133 20.05 14.49 8.46
N ASN A 134 19.55 13.88 7.37
CA ASN A 134 19.82 14.25 5.98
C ASN A 134 21.32 14.27 5.60
N ARG A 135 22.15 13.49 6.32
CA ARG A 135 23.57 13.37 6.00
C ARG A 135 23.78 12.69 4.64
N PRO A 136 24.74 13.16 3.83
CA PRO A 136 25.10 12.52 2.57
C PRO A 136 25.39 11.02 2.74
N ILE A 137 25.22 10.28 1.65
CA ILE A 137 25.66 8.89 1.51
C ILE A 137 26.99 8.85 0.77
N SER A 138 27.72 7.75 0.90
CA SER A 138 28.93 7.55 0.11
C SER A 138 28.58 7.36 -1.37
N GLN A 139 29.54 7.67 -2.25
CA GLN A 139 29.38 7.51 -3.69
C GLN A 139 29.10 6.04 -4.05
N GLU A 140 29.78 5.11 -3.39
CA GLU A 140 29.62 3.66 -3.61
C GLU A 140 28.17 3.22 -3.33
N ARG A 141 27.59 3.71 -2.23
CA ARG A 141 26.20 3.41 -1.88
C ARG A 141 25.22 4.02 -2.89
N ALA A 142 25.45 5.27 -3.31
CA ALA A 142 24.62 5.93 -4.31
C ALA A 142 24.62 5.15 -5.64
N ILE A 143 25.80 4.74 -6.12
CA ILE A 143 25.95 3.94 -7.35
C ILE A 143 25.23 2.60 -7.21
N LEU A 144 25.35 1.92 -6.06
CA LEU A 144 24.66 0.65 -5.82
C LEU A 144 23.14 0.79 -5.92
N TRP A 145 22.55 1.81 -5.26
CA TRP A 145 21.11 2.05 -5.30
C TRP A 145 20.63 2.47 -6.69
N LEU A 146 21.38 3.34 -7.37
CA LEU A 146 21.05 3.76 -8.74
C LEU A 146 21.06 2.57 -9.71
N LYS A 147 22.00 1.63 -9.58
CA LYS A 147 22.00 0.39 -10.39
C LYS A 147 20.75 -0.44 -10.17
N GLN A 148 20.33 -0.63 -8.91
CA GLN A 148 19.09 -1.39 -8.61
C GLN A 148 17.85 -0.71 -9.19
N ILE A 149 17.75 0.62 -9.03
CA ILE A 149 16.64 1.40 -9.60
C ILE A 149 16.66 1.33 -11.13
N ALA A 150 17.83 1.43 -11.76
CA ALA A 150 17.96 1.37 -13.22
C ALA A 150 17.49 0.02 -13.79
N ILE A 151 17.85 -1.11 -13.15
CA ILE A 151 17.38 -2.45 -13.54
C ILE A 151 15.85 -2.55 -13.45
N ILE A 152 15.26 -2.01 -12.37
CA ILE A 152 13.80 -1.98 -12.21
C ILE A 152 13.15 -1.14 -13.32
N LEU A 153 13.70 0.04 -13.61
CA LEU A 153 13.18 0.93 -14.64
C LEU A 153 13.33 0.36 -16.05
N GLU A 154 14.43 -0.35 -16.33
CA GLU A 154 14.61 -1.08 -17.58
C GLU A 154 13.48 -2.09 -17.80
N LEU A 155 13.13 -2.87 -16.77
CA LEU A 155 11.99 -3.78 -16.84
C LEU A 155 10.67 -3.02 -17.09
N VAL A 156 10.39 -1.95 -16.35
CA VAL A 156 9.17 -1.14 -16.53
C VAL A 156 9.09 -0.59 -17.96
N HIS A 157 10.20 -0.05 -18.47
CA HIS A 157 10.29 0.53 -19.80
C HIS A 157 10.20 -0.54 -20.90
N SER A 158 10.71 -1.76 -20.68
CA SER A 158 10.57 -2.88 -21.62
C SER A 158 9.11 -3.30 -21.85
N LYS A 159 8.22 -2.93 -20.92
CA LYS A 159 6.77 -3.11 -21.02
C LYS A 159 6.03 -1.88 -21.55
N ASN A 160 6.76 -0.87 -22.05
CA ASN A 160 6.25 0.42 -22.52
C ASN A 160 5.54 1.25 -21.44
N TYR A 161 5.85 1.03 -20.17
CA TYR A 161 5.36 1.86 -19.07
C TYR A 161 6.40 2.88 -18.63
N LEU A 162 5.94 3.96 -18.01
CA LEU A 162 6.78 4.97 -17.36
C LEU A 162 6.33 5.10 -15.92
N HIS A 163 7.26 5.09 -14.96
CA HIS A 163 6.92 5.21 -13.54
C HIS A 163 6.30 6.57 -13.19
N ARG A 164 6.79 7.66 -13.81
CA ARG A 164 6.31 9.07 -13.68
C ARG A 164 6.41 9.72 -12.29
N ASP A 165 6.58 8.97 -11.21
CA ASP A 165 6.69 9.51 -9.83
C ASP A 165 7.91 8.97 -9.07
N ILE A 166 9.10 9.00 -9.70
CA ILE A 166 10.34 8.50 -9.06
C ILE A 166 10.84 9.56 -8.08
N LYS A 167 10.74 9.26 -6.78
CA LYS A 167 11.17 10.14 -5.68
C LYS A 167 11.51 9.31 -4.44
N PRO A 168 12.25 9.86 -3.45
CA PRO A 168 12.67 9.10 -2.26
C PRO A 168 11.53 8.43 -1.48
N SER A 169 10.35 9.04 -1.39
CA SER A 169 9.19 8.46 -0.70
C SER A 169 8.56 7.25 -1.42
N ASN A 170 8.90 7.01 -2.69
CA ASN A 170 8.44 5.85 -3.47
C ASN A 170 9.54 4.77 -3.64
N ILE A 171 10.69 4.93 -2.99
CA ILE A 171 11.78 3.95 -3.05
C ILE A 171 11.94 3.34 -1.66
N MET A 172 11.59 2.05 -1.53
CA MET A 172 11.67 1.30 -0.28
C MET A 172 13.05 0.69 -0.09
N LEU A 173 13.63 0.85 1.10
CA LEU A 173 14.78 0.07 1.52
C LEU A 173 14.30 -1.20 2.23
N ARG A 174 14.30 -2.32 1.49
CA ARG A 174 13.91 -3.61 2.05
C ARG A 174 14.89 -4.04 3.14
N THR A 175 14.38 -4.33 4.33
CA THR A 175 15.15 -4.98 5.39
C THR A 175 15.39 -6.43 4.97
N PRO A 176 16.64 -6.92 4.94
CA PRO A 176 16.87 -8.34 4.67
C PRO A 176 16.07 -9.18 5.66
N ALA A 177 15.40 -10.24 5.18
CA ALA A 177 14.81 -11.21 6.08
C ALA A 177 15.90 -11.72 7.02
N TYR A 178 15.63 -11.72 8.33
CA TYR A 178 16.57 -12.23 9.33
C TYR A 178 16.80 -13.71 9.02
N GLN A 179 17.93 -14.04 8.39
CA GLN A 179 18.40 -15.42 8.30
C GLN A 179 18.96 -15.75 9.68
N GLY A 180 18.11 -16.30 10.55
CA GLY A 180 18.53 -16.83 11.83
C GLY A 180 19.65 -17.84 11.60
N GLY A 181 20.79 -17.61 12.25
CA GLY A 181 21.86 -18.60 12.37
C GLY A 181 21.54 -19.67 13.41
#